data_AF-A0A9D9C3M6-F1
#
_entry.id   AF-A0A9D9C3M6-F1
#
_cell.length_a   1.000
_cell.length_b   1.000
_cell.length_c   1.000
_cell.angle_alpha   90.00
_cell.angle_beta   90.00
_cell.angle_gamma   90.00
#
_symmetry.space_group_name_H-M   'P 1'
#
loop_
_entity.id
_entity.type
_entity.pdbx_description
1 polymer ?
#
loop_
_entity_poly.entity_id
_entity_poly.type
_entity_poly.pdbx_seq_one_letter_code
_entity_poly.pdbx_strand_id
1 'polypeptide(L)'
;MIKRVADNLSLLTASIASLLKVMLLSKRVASSRPVDKSRRVIVLGNGPSLRTTIADHRDFLMSHDRIAVNFAANAPEFFELQPTGYVLADPHFFDGISTDPNVAKLWDNIRSTRWPMTLFLPANRKEFVTEMRLSDIPHLTISYYNLTPVEGCKSLSHRLFNLGLGMPRPRNVLIPSIMLAIR
;
A
#
# COMPACT_ATOMS: atom_id res chain seq x y z
N MET A 1 37.14 -0.97 -17.54
CA MET A 1 37.28 -2.06 -16.54
C MET A 1 36.95 -1.59 -15.13
N ILE A 2 37.60 -0.53 -14.62
CA ILE A 2 37.40 0.03 -13.26
C ILE A 2 35.93 0.36 -12.94
N LYS A 3 35.23 1.05 -13.86
CA LYS A 3 33.80 1.39 -13.68
C LYS A 3 32.92 0.16 -13.44
N ARG A 4 33.10 -0.91 -14.22
CA ARG A 4 32.33 -2.16 -14.05
C ARG A 4 32.62 -2.86 -12.72
N VAL A 5 33.88 -2.82 -12.26
CA VAL A 5 34.25 -3.38 -10.95
C VAL A 5 33.60 -2.58 -9.82
N ALA A 6 33.63 -1.24 -9.92
CA ALA A 6 32.96 -0.36 -8.96
C ALA A 6 31.44 -0.56 -8.95
N ASP A 7 30.80 -0.67 -10.12
CA ASP A 7 29.36 -0.93 -10.26
C ASP A 7 28.98 -2.28 -9.62
N ASN A 8 29.76 -3.34 -9.89
CA ASN A 8 29.53 -4.66 -9.30
C ASN A 8 29.70 -4.67 -7.78
N LEU A 9 30.71 -3.96 -7.25
CA LEU A 9 30.91 -3.81 -5.82
C LEU A 9 29.75 -3.05 -5.17
N SER A 10 29.27 -1.98 -5.82
CA SER A 10 28.11 -1.22 -5.37
C SER A 10 26.82 -2.07 -5.33
N LEU A 11 26.61 -2.91 -6.34
CA LEU A 11 25.47 -3.84 -6.36
C LEU A 11 25.56 -4.88 -5.24
N LEU A 12 26.76 -5.40 -4.96
CA LEU A 12 26.98 -6.36 -3.89
C LEU A 12 26.72 -5.74 -2.51
N THR A 13 27.28 -4.56 -2.24
CA THR A 13 27.07 -3.87 -0.96
C THR A 13 25.61 -3.48 -0.75
N ALA A 14 24.92 -3.00 -1.80
CA ALA A 14 23.49 -2.73 -1.76
C ALA A 14 22.65 -4.00 -1.50
N SER A 15 23.06 -5.13 -2.08
CA SER A 15 22.40 -6.43 -1.88
C SER A 15 22.53 -6.91 -0.43
N ILE A 16 23.74 -6.84 0.14
CA ILE A 16 24.01 -7.21 1.54
C ILE A 16 23.21 -6.29 2.49
N ALA A 17 23.26 -4.97 2.26
CA ALA A 17 22.51 -4.01 3.07
C ALA A 17 20.99 -4.28 3.00
N SER A 18 20.47 -4.67 1.85
CA SER A 18 19.05 -5.02 1.69
C SER A 18 18.68 -6.29 2.42
N LEU A 19 19.53 -7.33 2.41
CA LEU A 19 19.32 -8.54 3.20
C LEU A 19 19.28 -8.23 4.70
N LEU A 20 20.21 -7.41 5.20
CA LEU A 20 20.23 -6.99 6.60
C LEU A 20 18.97 -6.21 6.98
N LYS A 21 18.55 -5.25 6.15
CA LYS A 21 17.29 -4.51 6.34
C LYS A 21 16.10 -5.46 6.40
N VAL A 22 16.02 -6.44 5.50
CA VAL A 22 14.93 -7.42 5.50
C VAL A 22 14.94 -8.26 6.77
N MET A 23 16.10 -8.73 7.22
CA MET A 23 16.21 -9.52 8.45
C MET A 23 15.78 -8.73 9.69
N LEU A 24 16.09 -7.43 9.75
CA LEU A 24 15.82 -6.58 10.91
C LEU A 24 14.40 -5.98 10.91
N LEU A 25 13.88 -5.61 9.74
CA LEU A 25 12.68 -4.77 9.62
C LEU A 25 11.46 -5.51 9.07
N SER A 26 11.66 -6.55 8.26
CA SER A 26 10.56 -7.20 7.56
C SER A 26 9.91 -8.29 8.40
N LYS A 27 8.58 -8.31 8.40
CA LYS A 27 7.79 -9.37 9.02
C LYS A 27 7.25 -10.33 7.97
N ARG A 28 7.06 -11.60 8.34
CA ARG A 28 6.27 -12.52 7.51
C ARG A 28 4.83 -12.02 7.48
N VAL A 29 4.37 -11.62 6.30
CA VAL A 29 3.01 -11.19 6.05
C VAL A 29 2.34 -12.19 5.12
N ALA A 30 1.08 -12.50 5.40
CA ALA A 30 0.29 -13.30 4.49
C ALA A 30 0.23 -12.60 3.12
N SER A 31 0.24 -13.38 2.05
CA SER A 31 -0.13 -12.86 0.74
C SER A 31 -1.64 -12.57 0.77
N SER A 32 -2.06 -11.35 1.13
CA SER A 32 -3.42 -10.99 0.81
C SER A 32 -3.45 -10.67 -0.68
N ARG A 33 -4.38 -11.30 -1.38
CA ARG A 33 -4.71 -10.96 -2.76
C ARG A 33 -6.11 -10.37 -2.71
N PRO A 34 -6.24 -9.03 -2.67
CA PRO A 34 -7.55 -8.40 -2.82
C PRO A 34 -8.04 -8.48 -4.27
N VAL A 35 -7.12 -8.66 -5.22
CA VAL A 35 -7.35 -8.47 -6.65
C VAL A 35 -7.09 -9.77 -7.39
N ASP A 36 -8.04 -10.13 -8.23
CA ASP A 36 -7.88 -11.19 -9.22
C ASP A 36 -6.81 -10.80 -10.26
N LYS A 37 -5.77 -11.63 -10.43
CA LYS A 37 -4.69 -11.41 -11.40
C LYS A 37 -5.18 -11.32 -12.85
N SER A 38 -6.40 -11.78 -13.13
CA SER A 38 -7.04 -11.66 -14.44
C SER A 38 -7.67 -10.28 -14.69
N ARG A 39 -7.82 -9.44 -13.65
CA ARG A 39 -8.52 -8.15 -13.71
C ARG A 39 -7.55 -6.99 -13.56
N ARG A 40 -7.83 -5.87 -14.24
CA ARG A 40 -7.04 -4.65 -14.08
C ARG A 40 -7.38 -3.98 -12.75
N VAL A 41 -6.39 -3.35 -12.15
CA VAL A 41 -6.54 -2.53 -10.94
C VAL A 41 -6.31 -1.07 -11.28
N ILE A 42 -7.14 -0.21 -10.72
CA ILE A 42 -7.05 1.23 -10.84
C ILE A 42 -6.65 1.81 -9.49
N VAL A 43 -5.45 2.39 -9.41
CA VAL A 43 -5.01 3.11 -8.22
C VAL A 43 -5.51 4.55 -8.30
N LEU A 44 -6.42 4.91 -7.40
CA LEU A 44 -7.08 6.20 -7.33
C LEU A 44 -6.19 7.18 -6.55
N GLY A 45 -5.35 7.93 -7.26
CA GLY A 45 -4.54 9.00 -6.67
C GLY A 45 -5.38 10.25 -6.35
N ASN A 46 -5.01 10.99 -5.29
CA ASN A 46 -5.77 12.15 -4.79
C ASN A 46 -5.47 13.46 -5.56
N GLY A 47 -5.14 13.38 -6.84
CA GLY A 47 -4.91 14.57 -7.68
C GLY A 47 -6.23 15.21 -8.14
N PRO A 48 -6.26 16.51 -8.43
CA PRO A 48 -7.46 17.20 -8.92
C PRO A 48 -8.01 16.60 -10.23
N SER A 49 -7.14 15.98 -11.04
CA SER A 49 -7.51 15.28 -12.27
C SER A 49 -8.43 14.07 -12.05
N LEU A 50 -8.51 13.52 -10.83
CA LEU A 50 -9.37 12.37 -10.52
C LEU A 50 -10.84 12.69 -10.75
N ARG A 51 -11.28 13.92 -10.46
CA ARG A 51 -12.69 14.32 -10.63
C ARG A 51 -13.15 14.25 -12.08
N THR A 52 -12.33 14.75 -12.99
CA THR A 52 -12.59 14.68 -14.44
C THR A 52 -12.66 13.23 -14.90
N THR A 53 -11.71 12.39 -14.47
CA THR A 53 -11.73 10.96 -14.79
C THR A 53 -12.99 10.25 -14.28
N ILE A 54 -13.48 10.60 -13.09
CA ILE A 54 -14.72 10.03 -12.54
C ILE A 54 -15.92 10.45 -13.37
N ALA A 55 -16.00 11.72 -13.75
CA ALA A 55 -17.09 12.25 -14.57
C ALA A 55 -17.14 11.58 -15.95
N ASP A 56 -15.98 11.43 -16.60
CA ASP A 56 -15.91 11.00 -18.01
C ASP A 56 -15.81 9.46 -18.17
N HIS A 57 -15.34 8.75 -17.14
CA HIS A 57 -14.99 7.33 -17.23
C HIS A 57 -15.53 6.48 -16.07
N ARG A 58 -16.65 6.88 -15.45
CA ARG A 58 -17.25 6.18 -14.30
C ARG A 58 -17.43 4.67 -14.52
N ASP A 59 -18.03 4.27 -15.65
CA ASP A 59 -18.31 2.85 -15.92
C ASP A 59 -17.04 2.02 -16.07
N PHE A 60 -15.98 2.63 -16.62
CA PHE A 60 -14.66 2.01 -16.68
C PHE A 60 -14.07 1.83 -15.27
N LEU A 61 -14.20 2.81 -14.39
CA LEU A 61 -13.73 2.70 -13.00
C LEU A 61 -14.48 1.59 -12.25
N MET A 62 -15.81 1.55 -12.39
CA MET A 62 -16.68 0.64 -11.65
C MET A 62 -16.54 -0.82 -12.10
N SER A 63 -16.09 -1.08 -13.34
CA SER A 63 -15.89 -2.43 -13.89
C SER A 63 -14.56 -3.11 -13.48
N HIS A 64 -13.65 -2.38 -12.82
CA HIS A 64 -12.32 -2.83 -12.43
C HIS A 64 -12.09 -2.76 -10.92
N ASP A 65 -11.12 -3.51 -10.39
CA ASP A 65 -10.71 -3.35 -8.99
C ASP A 65 -10.10 -1.97 -8.77
N ARG A 66 -10.33 -1.39 -7.59
CA ARG A 66 -9.95 0.00 -7.29
C ARG A 66 -9.22 0.05 -5.95
N ILE A 67 -8.05 0.69 -5.95
CA ILE A 67 -7.27 0.94 -4.74
C ILE A 67 -7.29 2.44 -4.45
N ALA A 68 -7.91 2.84 -3.34
CA ALA A 68 -7.84 4.19 -2.82
C ALA A 68 -6.60 4.37 -1.92
N VAL A 69 -6.09 5.60 -1.81
CA VAL A 69 -4.85 5.90 -1.06
C VAL A 69 -4.95 7.19 -0.25
N ASN A 70 -4.10 7.32 0.77
CA ASN A 70 -3.96 8.55 1.58
C ASN A 70 -5.32 9.04 2.13
N PHE A 71 -5.67 10.31 1.90
CA PHE A 71 -6.92 10.94 2.36
C PHE A 71 -8.14 10.71 1.45
N ALA A 72 -8.11 9.74 0.54
CA ALA A 72 -9.22 9.48 -0.39
C ALA A 72 -10.57 9.30 0.34
N ALA A 73 -10.59 8.66 1.51
CA ALA A 73 -11.82 8.45 2.27
C ALA A 73 -12.49 9.75 2.75
N ASN A 74 -11.78 10.88 2.77
CA ASN A 74 -12.37 12.18 3.13
C ASN A 74 -13.15 12.83 1.99
N ALA A 75 -13.04 12.31 0.78
CA ALA A 75 -13.68 12.82 -0.41
C ALA A 75 -15.00 12.05 -0.69
N PRO A 76 -16.08 12.70 -1.16
CA PRO A 76 -17.34 12.04 -1.50
C PRO A 76 -17.18 10.85 -2.46
N GLU A 77 -16.23 10.98 -3.39
CA GLU A 77 -15.91 10.00 -4.42
C GLU A 77 -15.54 8.62 -3.84
N PHE A 78 -15.06 8.56 -2.59
CA PHE A 78 -14.79 7.29 -1.90
C PHE A 78 -16.04 6.43 -1.73
N PHE A 79 -17.16 7.03 -1.31
CA PHE A 79 -18.43 6.33 -1.11
C PHE A 79 -19.13 6.01 -2.43
N GLU A 80 -18.87 6.79 -3.48
CA GLU A 80 -19.40 6.56 -4.83
C GLU A 80 -18.67 5.42 -5.55
N LEU A 81 -17.34 5.39 -5.45
CA LEU A 81 -16.49 4.43 -6.16
C LEU A 81 -16.33 3.11 -5.43
N GLN A 82 -16.56 3.08 -4.11
CA GLN A 82 -16.52 1.87 -3.29
C GLN A 82 -15.28 1.00 -3.59
N PRO A 83 -14.07 1.51 -3.29
CA PRO A 83 -12.84 0.82 -3.65
C PRO A 83 -12.74 -0.53 -2.94
N THR A 84 -12.21 -1.54 -3.65
CA THR A 84 -12.01 -2.89 -3.12
C THR A 84 -10.74 -2.99 -2.28
N GLY A 85 -9.80 -2.05 -2.45
CA GLY A 85 -8.60 -1.92 -1.63
C GLY A 85 -8.34 -0.49 -1.15
N TYR A 86 -7.66 -0.35 -0.01
CA TYR A 86 -7.25 0.95 0.54
C TYR A 86 -5.84 0.86 1.11
N VAL A 87 -4.92 1.74 0.72
CA VAL A 87 -3.52 1.71 1.18
C VAL A 87 -3.17 2.96 1.99
N LEU A 88 -2.71 2.73 3.22
CA LEU A 88 -2.12 3.76 4.09
C LEU A 88 -0.66 3.41 4.37
N ALA A 89 0.26 4.30 4.05
CA ALA A 89 1.70 4.08 4.24
C ALA A 89 2.35 5.03 5.24
N ASP A 90 1.90 6.28 5.28
CA ASP A 90 2.52 7.34 6.08
C ASP A 90 2.23 7.17 7.58
N PRO A 91 3.24 7.25 8.47
CA PRO A 91 3.04 7.30 9.92
C PRO A 91 1.99 8.31 10.40
N HIS A 92 1.86 9.46 9.73
CA HIS A 92 0.90 10.51 10.06
C HIS A 92 -0.55 10.01 10.16
N PHE A 93 -0.94 9.05 9.33
CA PHE A 93 -2.29 8.47 9.38
C PHE A 93 -2.57 7.68 10.66
N PHE A 94 -1.55 7.24 11.39
CA PHE A 94 -1.69 6.45 12.61
C PHE A 94 -1.46 7.31 13.85
N ASP A 95 -0.41 8.13 13.79
CA ASP A 95 0.07 8.91 14.94
C ASP A 95 -0.69 10.25 15.06
N GLY A 96 -1.36 10.70 13.99
CA GLY A 96 -2.05 11.99 13.89
C GLY A 96 -3.54 11.99 14.29
N ILE A 97 -4.09 10.87 14.79
CA ILE A 97 -5.55 10.77 15.03
C ILE A 97 -6.06 11.80 16.04
N SER A 98 -5.28 12.09 17.09
CA SER A 98 -5.66 13.04 18.13
C SER A 98 -5.32 14.50 17.78
N THR A 99 -4.50 14.74 16.76
CA THR A 99 -3.94 16.05 16.45
C THR A 99 -4.38 16.62 15.10
N ASP A 100 -4.75 15.77 14.14
CA ASP A 100 -5.23 16.16 12.82
C ASP A 100 -6.69 15.72 12.61
N PRO A 101 -7.65 16.66 12.58
CA PRO A 101 -9.06 16.37 12.31
C PRO A 101 -9.30 15.62 11.00
N ASN A 102 -8.43 15.79 9.99
CA ASN A 102 -8.55 15.05 8.73
C ASN A 102 -8.18 13.59 8.88
N VAL A 103 -7.24 13.26 9.79
CA VAL A 103 -6.89 11.87 10.09
C VAL A 103 -7.99 11.21 10.93
N ALA A 104 -8.57 11.92 11.90
CA ALA A 104 -9.75 11.43 12.61
C ALA A 104 -10.91 11.12 11.64
N LYS A 105 -11.26 12.10 10.80
CA LYS A 105 -12.29 11.95 9.76
C LYS A 105 -12.02 10.79 8.80
N LEU A 106 -10.76 10.59 8.43
CA LEU A 106 -10.34 9.49 7.56
C LEU A 106 -10.71 8.15 8.18
N TRP A 107 -10.38 7.94 9.45
CA TRP A 107 -10.68 6.68 10.14
C TRP A 107 -12.17 6.49 10.37
N ASP A 108 -12.92 7.55 10.69
CA ASP A 108 -14.39 7.48 10.80
C ASP A 108 -15.03 7.06 9.48
N ASN A 109 -14.56 7.63 8.36
CA ASN A 109 -15.04 7.27 7.03
C ASN A 109 -14.67 5.83 6.66
N ILE A 110 -13.44 5.38 6.93
CA ILE A 110 -13.05 3.97 6.72
C ILE A 110 -13.92 3.02 7.56
N ARG A 111 -14.22 3.36 8.83
CA ARG A 111 -15.06 2.53 9.70
C ARG A 111 -16.51 2.46 9.26
N SER A 112 -17.03 3.52 8.65
CA SER A 112 -18.42 3.58 8.16
C SER A 112 -18.64 2.86 6.82
N THR A 113 -17.58 2.33 6.20
CA THR A 113 -17.63 1.53 4.96
C THR A 113 -18.61 0.36 5.10
N ARG A 114 -19.46 0.18 4.08
CA ARG A 114 -20.49 -0.88 4.04
C ARG A 114 -20.30 -1.91 2.92
N TRP A 115 -19.22 -1.80 2.15
CA TRP A 115 -18.87 -2.73 1.08
C TRP A 115 -17.57 -3.47 1.45
N PRO A 116 -17.36 -4.70 0.93
CA PRO A 116 -16.12 -5.41 1.15
C PRO A 116 -14.90 -4.61 0.68
N MET A 117 -13.98 -4.34 1.60
CA MET A 117 -12.77 -3.58 1.32
C MET A 117 -11.58 -4.18 2.07
N THR A 118 -10.45 -4.34 1.39
CA THR A 118 -9.18 -4.73 2.04
C THR A 118 -8.38 -3.48 2.41
N LEU A 119 -8.12 -3.29 3.69
CA LEU A 119 -7.27 -2.22 4.21
C LEU A 119 -5.82 -2.71 4.36
N PHE A 120 -4.94 -2.15 3.56
CA PHE A 120 -3.51 -2.43 3.51
C PHE A 120 -2.76 -1.48 4.45
N LEU A 121 -2.13 -2.06 5.47
CA LEU A 121 -1.39 -1.34 6.49
C LEU A 121 0.05 -1.85 6.61
N PRO A 122 1.01 -1.03 7.04
CA PRO A 122 2.37 -1.47 7.28
C PRO A 122 2.42 -2.52 8.40
N ALA A 123 3.27 -3.54 8.27
CA ALA A 123 3.33 -4.66 9.21
C ALA A 123 3.80 -4.27 10.63
N ASN A 124 4.39 -3.09 10.79
CA ASN A 124 4.71 -2.50 12.09
C ASN A 124 3.51 -1.80 12.76
N ARG A 125 2.34 -1.72 12.11
CA ARG A 125 1.08 -1.14 12.65
C ARG A 125 0.05 -2.19 13.11
N LYS A 126 0.51 -3.41 13.45
CA LYS A 126 -0.39 -4.46 13.97
C LYS A 126 -1.06 -4.09 15.29
N GLU A 127 -0.31 -3.45 16.19
CA GLU A 127 -0.82 -3.02 17.49
C GLU A 127 -1.95 -2.00 17.34
N PHE A 128 -1.74 -0.99 16.49
CA PHE A 128 -2.76 -0.02 16.11
C PHE A 128 -4.07 -0.66 15.63
N VAL A 129 -3.99 -1.71 14.79
CA VAL A 129 -5.17 -2.44 14.30
C VAL A 129 -5.97 -3.06 15.45
N THR A 130 -5.26 -3.64 16.42
CA THR A 130 -5.87 -4.26 17.61
C THR A 130 -6.51 -3.21 18.51
N GLU A 131 -5.79 -2.14 18.84
CA GLU A 131 -6.29 -1.04 19.67
C GLU A 131 -7.54 -0.39 19.06
N MET A 132 -7.52 -0.19 17.74
CA MET A 132 -8.64 0.37 16.99
C MET A 132 -9.73 -0.67 16.68
N ARG A 133 -9.56 -1.94 17.05
CA ARG A 133 -10.53 -3.02 16.77
C ARG A 133 -10.95 -3.06 15.30
N LEU A 134 -10.03 -2.79 14.37
CA LEU A 134 -10.38 -2.70 12.95
C LEU A 134 -10.76 -4.06 12.37
N SER A 135 -10.25 -5.15 12.94
CA SER A 135 -10.61 -6.52 12.58
C SER A 135 -12.05 -6.90 12.92
N ASP A 136 -12.72 -6.12 13.79
CA ASP A 136 -14.11 -6.38 14.20
C ASP A 136 -15.12 -5.79 13.20
N ILE A 137 -14.66 -5.02 12.21
CA ILE A 137 -15.50 -4.34 11.23
C ILE A 137 -15.89 -5.35 10.14
N PRO A 138 -17.19 -5.71 9.98
CA PRO A 138 -17.61 -6.85 9.15
C PRO A 138 -17.20 -6.80 7.67
N HIS A 139 -17.07 -5.60 7.13
CA HIS A 139 -16.76 -5.38 5.71
C HIS A 139 -15.27 -5.08 5.46
N LEU A 140 -14.46 -5.02 6.51
CA LEU A 140 -13.05 -4.65 6.42
C LEU A 140 -12.15 -5.86 6.61
N THR A 141 -11.36 -6.17 5.60
CA THR A 141 -10.29 -7.18 5.71
C THR A 141 -8.96 -6.48 5.92
N ILE A 142 -8.23 -6.82 6.99
CA ILE A 142 -6.91 -6.23 7.24
C ILE A 142 -5.82 -7.04 6.53
N SER A 143 -4.98 -6.34 5.77
CA SER A 143 -3.80 -6.91 5.15
C SER A 143 -2.54 -6.12 5.51
N TYR A 144 -1.46 -6.84 5.81
CA TYR A 144 -0.19 -6.24 6.15
C TYR A 144 0.82 -6.31 5.01
N TYR A 145 1.69 -5.30 4.92
CA TYR A 145 2.83 -5.29 3.99
C TYR A 145 4.08 -4.66 4.60
N ASN A 146 5.26 -4.96 4.05
CA ASN A 146 6.52 -4.40 4.51
C ASN A 146 6.94 -3.21 3.67
N LEU A 147 7.28 -2.09 4.30
CA LEU A 147 7.83 -0.89 3.65
C LEU A 147 9.37 -0.96 3.47
N THR A 148 9.98 -2.10 3.76
CA THR A 148 11.44 -2.27 3.74
C THR A 148 12.01 -2.01 2.33
N PRO A 149 12.87 -0.97 2.16
CA PRO A 149 13.46 -0.66 0.87
C PRO A 149 14.54 -1.70 0.52
N VAL A 150 14.42 -2.30 -0.66
CA VAL A 150 15.36 -3.30 -1.17
C VAL A 150 15.98 -2.82 -2.48
N GLU A 151 17.30 -2.90 -2.54
CA GLU A 151 18.17 -2.45 -3.63
C GLU A 151 19.27 -3.51 -3.88
N GLY A 152 20.05 -3.36 -4.95
CA GLY A 152 21.12 -4.29 -5.31
C GLY A 152 20.81 -5.08 -6.58
N CYS A 153 21.24 -6.33 -6.64
CA CYS A 153 21.10 -7.12 -7.86
C CYS A 153 19.63 -7.49 -8.14
N LYS A 154 19.23 -7.39 -9.41
CA LYS A 154 17.84 -7.54 -9.85
C LYS A 154 17.18 -8.84 -9.39
N SER A 155 17.89 -9.96 -9.48
CA SER A 155 17.37 -11.28 -9.10
C SER A 155 17.04 -11.36 -7.61
N LEU A 156 17.93 -10.86 -6.74
CA LEU A 156 17.70 -10.80 -5.30
C LEU A 156 16.53 -9.87 -4.98
N SER A 157 16.54 -8.65 -5.52
CA SER A 157 15.49 -7.67 -5.25
C SER A 157 14.12 -8.22 -5.66
N HIS A 158 14.00 -8.78 -6.86
CA HIS A 158 12.75 -9.38 -7.34
C HIS A 158 12.30 -10.56 -6.47
N ARG A 159 13.22 -11.40 -5.98
CA ARG A 159 12.87 -12.49 -5.06
C ARG A 159 12.31 -11.95 -3.75
N LEU A 160 12.94 -10.94 -3.16
CA LEU A 160 12.46 -10.29 -1.93
C LEU A 160 11.11 -9.60 -2.13
N PHE A 161 10.89 -8.98 -3.29
CA PHE A 161 9.60 -8.39 -3.70
C PHE A 161 8.49 -9.44 -3.79
N ASN A 162 8.74 -10.55 -4.50
CA ASN A 162 7.75 -11.62 -4.67
C ASN A 162 7.37 -12.28 -3.34
N LEU A 163 8.33 -12.38 -2.41
CA LEU A 163 8.09 -12.87 -1.05
C LEU A 163 7.36 -11.85 -0.15
N GLY A 164 7.12 -10.61 -0.62
CA GLY A 164 6.53 -9.54 0.17
C GLY A 164 7.43 -9.05 1.32
N LEU A 165 8.73 -9.35 1.26
CA LEU A 165 9.70 -9.00 2.29
C LEU A 165 10.25 -7.58 2.11
N GLY A 166 9.99 -6.93 0.98
CA GLY A 166 10.40 -5.57 0.73
C GLY A 166 9.81 -5.07 -0.58
N MET A 167 10.20 -3.86 -0.95
CA MET A 167 9.75 -3.19 -2.17
C MET A 167 10.80 -2.22 -2.70
N PRO A 168 10.68 -1.73 -3.95
CA PRO A 168 11.41 -0.54 -4.37
C PRO A 168 11.21 0.57 -3.35
N ARG A 169 12.23 1.42 -3.15
CA ARG A 169 12.21 2.44 -2.09
C ARG A 169 10.88 3.24 -2.10
N PRO A 170 10.04 3.15 -1.06
CA PRO A 170 8.69 3.71 -1.06
C PRO A 170 8.72 5.22 -0.83
N ARG A 171 8.98 5.99 -1.89
CA ARG A 171 8.99 7.46 -1.85
C ARG A 171 7.60 8.08 -1.73
N ASN A 172 6.57 7.32 -2.09
CA ASN A 172 5.18 7.70 -1.96
C ASN A 172 4.32 6.42 -1.84
N VAL A 173 3.02 6.61 -1.59
CA VAL A 173 2.04 5.52 -1.44
C VAL A 173 1.76 4.75 -2.75
N LEU A 174 2.12 5.29 -3.91
CA LEU A 174 1.87 4.60 -5.19
C LEU A 174 2.75 3.37 -5.34
N ILE A 175 4.01 3.42 -4.87
CA ILE A 175 4.92 2.27 -4.90
C ILE A 175 4.34 1.07 -4.14
N PRO A 176 3.96 1.16 -2.85
CA PRO A 176 3.32 0.04 -2.17
C PRO A 176 2.00 -0.36 -2.83
N SER A 177 1.20 0.59 -3.33
CA SER A 177 -0.06 0.27 -4.02
C SER A 177 0.14 -0.58 -5.27
N ILE A 178 1.12 -0.23 -6.11
CA ILE A 178 1.48 -1.00 -7.31
C ILE A 178 2.05 -2.37 -6.90
N MET A 179 2.94 -2.42 -5.91
CA MET A 179 3.54 -3.66 -5.43
C MET A 179 2.49 -4.64 -4.89
N LEU A 180 1.46 -4.12 -4.20
CA LEU A 180 0.34 -4.91 -3.71
C LEU A 180 -0.55 -5.41 -4.86
N ALA A 181 -0.74 -4.61 -5.92
CA ALA A 181 -1.54 -4.98 -7.07
C ALA A 181 -0.87 -6.06 -7.95
N ILE A 182 0.47 -6.07 -8.07
CA ILE A 182 1.19 -6.99 -8.96
C ILE A 182 1.61 -8.32 -8.30
N ARG A 183 1.54 -8.43 -6.96
CA ARG A 183 2.03 -9.59 -6.20
C ARG A 183 0.96 -10.65 -6.00
#